data_AF-A0A6V7K9L0-F1
#
_entry.id   AF-A0A6V7K9L0-F1
#
_cell.length_a   1.000
_cell.length_b   1.000
_cell.length_c   1.000
_cell.angle_alpha   90.00
_cell.angle_beta   90.00
_cell.angle_gamma   90.00
#
_symmetry.space_group_name_H-M   'P 1'
#
loop_
_entity.id
_entity.type
_entity.pdbx_description
1 polymer ?
#
loop_
_entity_poly.entity_id
_entity_poly.type
_entity_poly.pdbx_seq_one_letter_code
_entity_poly.pdbx_strand_id
1 'polypeptide(L)' 'MLEMFGAGTACVLSPISYIEYMGRGLDIPTTQQPDPLYKKFLKTLLEIQYGYIPDHPWAWQID' A
#
# COMPACT_ATOMS: atom_id res chain seq x y z
N MET A 1 10.35 -1.70 13.34
CA MET A 1 9.70 -1.38 12.04
C MET A 1 8.92 -2.63 11.63
N LEU A 2 7.60 -2.56 11.54
CA LEU A 2 6.74 -3.72 11.25
C LEU A 2 6.54 -3.94 9.74
N GLU A 3 6.46 -2.85 8.98
CA GLU A 3 6.20 -2.87 7.53
C GLU A 3 6.98 -1.75 6.82
N MET A 4 7.34 -1.98 5.57
CA MET A 4 7.87 -1.00 4.64
C MET A 4 7.21 -1.19 3.26
N PHE A 5 6.78 -0.10 2.63
CA PHE A 5 6.13 -0.13 1.32
C PHE A 5 6.34 1.21 0.59
N GLY A 6 6.39 1.16 -0.75
CA GLY A 6 6.31 2.34 -1.60
C GLY A 6 4.85 2.74 -1.86
N ALA A 7 4.59 4.03 -2.05
CA ALA A 7 3.27 4.55 -2.41
C ALA A 7 3.39 5.44 -3.65
N GLY A 8 2.45 5.31 -4.59
CA GLY A 8 2.45 6.11 -5.81
C GLY A 8 1.33 5.74 -6.77
N THR A 9 0.96 6.65 -7.66
CA THR A 9 -0.24 6.51 -8.52
C THR A 9 -0.25 5.22 -9.34
N ALA A 10 0.91 4.75 -9.81
CA ALA A 10 1.00 3.55 -10.64
C ALA A 10 0.60 2.25 -9.93
N CYS A 11 0.93 2.11 -8.63
CA CYS A 11 0.70 0.87 -7.88
C CYS A 11 -0.21 1.05 -6.66
N VAL A 12 -0.55 2.29 -6.31
CA VAL A 12 -1.16 2.73 -5.04
C VAL A 12 -0.27 2.40 -3.84
N LEU A 13 0.00 1.13 -3.59
CA LEU A 13 0.94 0.61 -2.59
C LEU A 13 1.71 -0.61 -3.09
N SER A 14 3.01 -0.66 -2.78
CA SER A 14 3.91 -1.77 -3.13
C SER A 14 4.73 -2.21 -1.91
N PRO A 15 4.47 -3.41 -1.34
CA PRO A 15 5.19 -3.88 -0.15
C PRO A 15 6.64 -4.25 -0.46
N ILE A 16 7.55 -3.94 0.47
CA ILE A 16 8.98 -4.25 0.38
C ILE A 16 9.28 -5.42 1.31
N SER A 17 9.80 -6.52 0.75
CA SER A 17 10.19 -7.72 1.49
C SER A 17 11.70 -7.86 1.68
N TYR A 18 12.51 -7.12 0.92
CA TYR A 18 13.96 -7.28 0.93
C TYR A 18 14.66 -6.00 0.51
N ILE A 19 15.82 -5.72 1.11
CA ILE A 19 16.73 -4.65 0.71
C ILE A 19 18.14 -5.24 0.59
N GLU A 20 18.76 -5.05 -0.57
CA GLU A 20 20.20 -5.21 -0.71
C GLU A 20 20.87 -3.89 -0.31
N TYR A 21 21.84 -3.96 0.59
CA TYR A 21 22.63 -2.80 0.96
C TYR A 21 24.08 -3.19 1.24
N MET A 22 25.00 -2.71 0.39
CA MET A 22 26.46 -2.85 0.57
C MET A 22 26.94 -4.31 0.68
N GLY A 23 26.41 -5.20 -0.16
CA GLY A 23 26.71 -6.62 -0.16
C GLY A 23 25.97 -7.41 0.92
N ARG A 24 25.08 -6.75 1.68
CA ARG A 24 24.30 -7.38 2.75
C ARG A 24 22.81 -7.36 2.41
N GLY A 25 22.22 -8.56 2.40
CA GLY A 25 20.77 -8.72 2.35
C GLY A 25 20.09 -8.41 3.67
N LEU A 26 18.98 -7.68 3.60
CA LEU A 26 18.12 -7.35 4.72
C LEU A 26 16.70 -7.79 4.39
N ASP A 27 16.26 -8.90 4.99
CA ASP A 27 14.86 -9.33 4.90
C ASP A 27 13.98 -8.40 5.75
N ILE A 28 12.95 -7.86 5.11
CA ILE A 28 11.97 -6.97 5.75
C ILE A 28 10.69 -7.77 5.97
N PRO A 29 10.17 -7.86 7.21
CA PRO A 29 9.05 -8.75 7.54
C PRO A 29 7.67 -8.19 7.12
N THR A 30 7.60 -7.29 6.14
CA THR A 30 6.36 -6.64 5.69
C THR A 30 5.28 -7.63 5.27
N THR A 31 5.66 -8.69 4.54
CA THR A 31 4.71 -9.69 4.00
C THR A 31 4.37 -10.79 4.99
N GLN A 32 5.01 -10.81 6.15
CA GLN A 32 4.85 -11.83 7.19
C GLN A 32 3.94 -11.35 8.33
N GLN A 33 3.46 -10.10 8.26
CA GLN A 33 2.54 -9.56 9.26
C GLN A 33 1.18 -10.27 9.17
N PRO A 34 0.59 -10.68 10.31
CA PRO A 34 -0.70 -11.37 10.33
C PRO A 34 -1.86 -10.47 9.89
N ASP A 35 -1.81 -9.18 10.25
CA ASP A 35 -2.75 -8.14 9.80
C ASP A 35 -1.98 -6.95 9.20
N PRO A 36 -1.61 -7.03 7.91
CA PRO A 36 -0.73 -6.06 7.30
C PRO A 36 -1.44 -4.73 6.96
N LEU A 37 -0.91 -3.63 7.45
CA LEU A 37 -1.41 -2.28 7.21
C LEU A 37 -1.41 -1.90 5.73
N TYR A 38 -0.40 -2.32 4.96
CA TYR A 38 -0.36 -2.02 3.52
C TYR A 38 -1.59 -2.56 2.78
N LYS A 39 -2.16 -3.70 3.20
CA LYS A 39 -3.40 -4.24 2.60
C LYS A 39 -4.62 -3.42 2.99
N LYS A 40 -4.69 -2.96 4.25
CA LYS A 40 -5.77 -2.09 4.71
C LYS A 40 -5.79 -0.78 3.93
N PHE A 41 -4.65 -0.12 3.81
CA PHE A 41 -4.55 1.11 3.03
C PHE A 41 -4.87 0.89 1.55
N LEU A 42 -4.35 -0.18 0.94
CA LEU A 42 -4.63 -0.51 -0.45
C LEU A 42 -6.14 -0.67 -0.66
N LYS A 43 -6.80 -1.46 0.19
CA LYS A 43 -8.24 -1.68 0.13
C LYS A 43 -9.01 -0.36 0.26
N THR A 44 -8.75 0.43 1.29
CA THR A 44 -9.48 1.69 1.52
C THR A 44 -9.29 2.68 0.36
N LEU A 45 -8.08 2.81 -0.17
CA LEU A 45 -7.82 3.70 -1.31
C LEU A 45 -8.55 3.23 -2.56
N LEU A 46 -8.55 1.92 -2.85
CA LEU A 46 -9.30 1.37 -3.98
C LEU A 46 -10.81 1.50 -3.81
N GLU A 47 -11.33 1.31 -2.58
CA GLU A 47 -12.75 1.50 -2.29
C GLU A 47 -13.20 2.95 -2.53
N ILE A 48 -12.35 3.94 -2.23
CA ILE A 48 -12.57 5.34 -2.57
C ILE A 48 -12.50 5.54 -4.10
N GLN A 49 -11.43 5.06 -4.74
CA GLN A 49 -11.14 5.31 -6.16
C GLN A 49 -12.17 4.68 -7.12
N TYR A 50 -12.69 3.50 -6.78
CA TYR A 50 -13.72 2.82 -7.57
C TYR A 50 -15.15 3.18 -7.14
N GLY A 51 -15.31 4.10 -6.19
CA GLY A 51 -16.63 4.58 -5.77
C GLY A 51 -17.46 3.60 -4.93
N TYR A 52 -16.82 2.58 -4.33
CA TYR A 52 -17.48 1.72 -3.34
C TYR A 52 -17.83 2.49 -2.05
N ILE A 53 -17.09 3.57 -1.78
CA ILE A 53 -17.45 4.58 -0.78
C ILE A 53 -18.02 5.79 -1.54
N PRO A 54 -19.36 5.95 -1.59
CA PRO A 54 -19.99 7.02 -2.35
C PRO A 54 -19.66 8.39 -1.76
N ASP A 55 -19.64 9.41 -2.61
CA ASP A 55 -19.47 10.82 -2.25
C ASP A 55 -18.22 11.14 -1.43
N HIS A 56 -17.16 10.32 -1.53
CA HIS A 56 -15.93 10.55 -0.81
C HIS A 56 -15.22 11.81 -1.34
N PRO A 57 -14.78 12.76 -0.49
CA PRO A 57 -14.24 14.06 -0.92
C PRO A 57 -12.94 14.00 -1.73
N TRP A 58 -12.32 12.82 -1.84
CA TRP A 58 -11.11 12.59 -2.65
C TRP A 58 -11.40 12.01 -4.04
N ALA A 59 -12.63 11.59 -4.31
CA ALA A 59 -13.05 11.02 -5.59
C ALA A 59 -13.97 12.01 -6.30
N TRP A 60 -13.47 12.65 -7.36
CA TRP A 60 -14.25 13.57 -8.17
C TRP A 60 -15.00 12.82 -9.26
N GLN A 61 -16.32 12.97 -9.32
CA GLN A 61 -17.15 12.43 -10.40
C GLN A 61 -16.94 13.25 -11.68
N ILE A 62 -16.73 12.58 -12.80
CA ILE A 62 -16.61 13.22 -14.11
C ILE A 62 -17.99 13.16 -14.76
N ASP A 63 -18.45 14.30 -15.29
CA ASP A 63 -19.74 14.45 -15.98
C ASP A 63 -19.81 13.70 -17.33
#